data_AF-A0A957P062-F1
#
_entry.id   AF-A0A957P062-F1
#
_cell.length_a   1.000
_cell.length_b   1.000
_cell.length_c   1.000
_cell.angle_alpha   90.00
_cell.angle_beta   90.00
_cell.angle_gamma   90.00
#
_symmetry.space_group_name_H-M   'P 1'
#
loop_
_entity.id
_entity.type
_entity.pdbx_description
1 polymer ?
#
loop_
_entity_poly.entity_id
_entity_poly.type
_entity_poly.pdbx_seq_one_letter_code
_entity_poly.pdbx_strand_id
1 'polypeptide(L)' 'MNIAQLDALSLTELRDIARSMDITGYTRLKKYDLVMRLLRGNAEKQGYIFGGGILEIVQD' A
#
# COMPACT_ATOMS: atom_id res chain seq x y z
N MET A 1 6.51 -3.23 -6.67
CA MET A 1 5.08 -2.90 -6.65
C MET A 1 4.95 -1.39 -6.51
N ASN A 2 4.28 -0.72 -7.44
CA ASN A 2 4.14 0.74 -7.41
C ASN A 2 2.69 1.17 -7.16
N ILE A 3 2.49 2.42 -6.74
CA ILE A 3 1.16 2.94 -6.41
C ILE A 3 0.24 2.99 -7.64
N ALA A 4 0.77 3.38 -8.81
CA ALA A 4 0.00 3.50 -10.05
C ALA A 4 -0.57 2.14 -10.54
N GLN A 5 0.19 1.06 -10.38
CA GLN A 5 -0.22 -0.30 -10.70
C GLN A 5 -1.36 -0.73 -9.77
N LEU A 6 -1.22 -0.49 -8.47
CA LEU A 6 -2.25 -0.85 -7.50
C LEU A 6 -3.53 -0.02 -7.65
N ASP A 7 -3.40 1.27 -7.98
CA ASP A 7 -4.56 2.12 -8.25
C ASP A 7 -5.29 1.77 -9.54
N ALA A 8 -4.61 1.16 -10.52
CA ALA A 8 -5.25 0.65 -11.73
C ALA A 8 -6.06 -0.63 -11.50
N LEU A 9 -5.76 -1.39 -10.43
CA LEU A 9 -6.45 -2.65 -10.13
C LEU A 9 -7.84 -2.43 -9.51
N SER A 10 -8.70 -3.42 -9.69
CA SER A 10 -9.98 -3.53 -9.02
C SER A 10 -9.83 -3.87 -7.54
N LEU A 11 -10.86 -3.58 -6.74
CA LEU A 11 -10.86 -3.91 -5.31
C LEU A 11 -10.71 -5.42 -5.08
N THR A 12 -11.24 -6.25 -5.98
CA THR A 12 -11.15 -7.71 -5.90
C THR A 12 -9.70 -8.17 -6.08
N GLU A 13 -9.01 -7.70 -7.12
CA GLU A 13 -7.60 -8.03 -7.37
C GLU A 13 -6.70 -7.58 -6.22
N LEU A 14 -6.94 -6.37 -5.68
CA LEU A 14 -6.20 -5.87 -4.52
C LEU A 14 -6.38 -6.76 -3.28
N ARG A 15 -7.58 -7.33 -3.08
CA ARG A 15 -7.85 -8.27 -1.98
C ARG A 15 -7.17 -9.61 -2.19
N ASP A 16 -7.08 -10.09 -3.44
CA ASP A 16 -6.37 -11.33 -3.77
C ASP A 16 -4.87 -11.18 -3.54
N ILE A 17 -4.29 -10.03 -3.91
CA ILE A 17 -2.90 -9.69 -3.58
C ILE A 17 -2.70 -9.60 -2.06
N ALA A 18 -3.63 -8.98 -1.33
CA ALA A 18 -3.52 -8.88 0.13
C ALA A 18 -3.53 -10.27 0.79
N ARG A 19 -4.33 -11.20 0.25
CA ARG A 19 -4.35 -12.60 0.68
C ARG A 19 -3.04 -13.30 0.38
N SER A 20 -2.48 -13.17 -0.83
CA SER A 20 -1.21 -13.81 -1.19
C SER A 20 -0.01 -13.24 -0.41
N MET A 21 -0.17 -12.04 0.14
CA MET A 21 0.83 -11.39 0.98
C MET A 21 0.67 -11.69 2.49
N ASP A 22 -0.31 -12.50 2.89
CA ASP A 22 -0.67 -12.77 4.30
C ASP A 22 -1.02 -11.50 5.11
N ILE A 23 -1.56 -10.48 4.44
CA ILE A 23 -2.05 -9.29 5.11
C ILE A 23 -3.38 -9.64 5.77
N THR A 24 -3.57 -9.24 7.02
CA THR A 24 -4.84 -9.42 7.76
C THR A 24 -5.65 -8.13 7.79
N GLY A 25 -6.97 -8.23 8.02
CA GLY A 25 -7.85 -7.06 8.16
C GLY A 25 -8.20 -6.32 6.86
N TYR A 26 -7.73 -6.78 5.70
CA TYR A 26 -7.91 -6.10 4.41
C TYR A 26 -9.35 -6.09 3.86
N THR A 27 -10.21 -7.00 4.31
CA THR A 27 -11.58 -7.16 3.79
C THR A 27 -12.46 -5.94 4.03
N ARG A 28 -12.22 -5.18 5.10
CA ARG A 28 -13.00 -3.98 5.45
C ARG A 28 -12.37 -2.68 4.95
N LEU A 29 -11.18 -2.74 4.35
CA LEU A 29 -10.47 -1.56 3.88
C LEU A 29 -11.09 -1.02 2.59
N LYS A 30 -11.14 0.31 2.46
CA LYS A 30 -11.44 0.99 1.20
C LYS A 30 -10.26 0.82 0.24
N LYS A 31 -10.47 1.09 -1.04
CA LYS A 31 -9.43 0.93 -2.09
C LYS A 31 -8.13 1.64 -1.71
N TYR A 32 -8.19 2.91 -1.35
CA TYR A 32 -7.01 3.69 -0.94
C TYR A 32 -6.27 3.06 0.25
N ASP A 33 -6.99 2.74 1.33
CA ASP A 33 -6.39 2.13 2.52
C ASP A 33 -5.77 0.76 2.22
N LEU A 34 -6.41 -0.01 1.34
CA LEU A 34 -5.93 -1.30 0.88
C LEU A 34 -4.64 -1.17 0.06
N VAL A 35 -4.57 -0.21 -0.87
CA VAL A 35 -3.36 0.10 -1.63
C VAL A 35 -2.22 0.48 -0.69
N MET A 36 -2.47 1.35 0.28
CA MET A 36 -1.47 1.74 1.28
C MET A 36 -1.01 0.57 2.13
N ARG A 37 -1.92 -0.32 2.51
CA ARG A 37 -1.59 -1.52 3.30
C ARG A 37 -0.75 -2.51 2.50
N LEU A 38 -1.05 -2.70 1.22
CA LEU A 38 -0.27 -3.53 0.29
C LEU A 38 1.15 -2.98 0.10
N LEU A 39 1.29 -1.67 -0.14
CA LEU A 39 2.59 -1.03 -0.29
C LEU A 39 3.43 -1.16 0.98
N ARG A 40 2.81 -0.96 2.15
CA ARG A 40 3.44 -1.16 3.45
C ARG A 40 3.93 -2.61 3.62
N GLY A 41 3.06 -3.59 3.41
CA GLY A 41 3.42 -4.99 3.54
C GLY A 41 4.53 -5.42 2.58
N ASN A 42 4.55 -4.86 1.36
CA ASN A 42 5.60 -5.11 0.38
C ASN A 42 6.95 -4.53 0.83
N ALA A 43 6.97 -3.33 1.41
CA ALA A 43 8.18 -2.71 1.93
C ALA A 43 8.72 -3.45 3.17
N GLU A 44 7.83 -3.79 4.11
CA GLU A 44 8.19 -4.54 5.33
C GLU A 44 8.79 -5.92 4.99
N LYS A 45 8.24 -6.62 4.00
CA LYS A 45 8.81 -7.89 3.49
C LYS A 45 10.22 -7.76 2.93
N GLN A 46 10.60 -6.56 2.46
CA GLN A 46 11.94 -6.27 1.95
C GLN A 46 12.87 -5.69 3.03
N GLY A 47 12.41 -5.59 4.29
CA GLY A 47 13.16 -4.98 5.38
C GLY A 47 13.19 -3.45 5.33
N TYR A 48 12.35 -2.83 4.50
CA TYR A 48 12.23 -1.38 4.40
C TYR A 48 11.14 -0.82 5.29
N ILE A 49 11.34 0.43 5.73
CA ILE A 49 10.33 1.20 6.45
C ILE A 49 9.43 1.89 5.41
N PHE A 50 8.12 1.69 5.53
CA PHE A 50 7.14 2.39 4.70
C PHE A 50 6.66 3.67 5.39
N GLY A 51 7.01 4.81 4.83
CA GLY A 51 6.60 6.14 5.26
C GLY A 51 6.31 7.03 4.07
N GLY A 52 5.39 7.98 4.26
CA GLY A 52 5.08 9.05 3.32
C GLY A 52 5.06 10.37 4.06
N GLY A 53 5.28 11.47 3.34
CA GLY A 53 5.29 12.81 3.90
C GLY A 53 4.97 13.85 2.84
N ILE A 54 4.66 15.05 3.30
CA ILE A 54 4.53 16.22 2.45
C ILE A 54 5.92 16.86 2.39
N LEU A 55 6.45 17.07 1.19
CA LEU A 55 7.69 17.82 1.01
C LEU A 55 7.38 19.31 1.19
N GLU A 56 7.90 19.90 2.25
CA GLU A 56 7.85 21.33 2.48
C GLU A 56 9.26 21.92 2.27
N ILE A 57 9.36 22.91 1.37
CA ILE A 57 10.61 23.60 1.10
C ILE A 57 10.64 24.86 1.96
N VAL A 58 11.54 24.89 2.94
CA VAL A 58 11.79 26.06 3.77
C VAL A 58 12.88 26.92 3.12
N GLN A 59 12.68 28.24 3.05
CA GLN A 59 13.75 29.20 2.76
C GLN A 59 14.42 29.58 4.09
N ASP A 60 15.75 29.63 4.12
CA ASP A 60 16.55 30.10 5.26
C ASP A 60 16.26 31.58 5.60
#